data_AF-A0A1H6TM63-F1
#
_entry.id   AF-A0A1H6TM63-F1
#
_cell.length_a   1.000
_cell.length_b   1.000
_cell.length_c   1.000
_cell.angle_alpha   90.00
_cell.angle_beta   90.00
_cell.angle_gamma   90.00
#
_symmetry.space_group_name_H-M   'P 1'
#
loop_
_entity.id
_entity.type
_entity.pdbx_description
1 polymer ?
#
loop_
_entity_poly.entity_id
_entity_poly.type
_entity_poly.pdbx_seq_one_letter_code
_entity_poly.pdbx_strand_id
1 'polypeptide(L)'
;MPSVIPFPSTKILFYADYSATHLLSVPTGGTNLRKTTTEFGLSILKELLEASLIPSVTVDLVNRFWELNEFGDIPENTTRKHPPTLLTPDLLKQYGQIWFFGQHLGNFNDSEMVTSSGGVRTAPDQNGYPESLLSSDELTALRNWMDNGGGVLILGDHSNMAPDGLLHNLGYALGRTIPRAGQMRKWFGTDSGCAYVTQGGPVINTSGDDSAMGLMPKQADGVPQTIYPFIWEVVTPWTIELHWHPLFQGAPSDDDPTGIITVMADHGHEGVVTLPSGSPDFNDADWPRAANGYQPMPTIVARGVNQNNGERIDLISAYDGQQAGVGRIVAHTTWHHFVNVNLNGFRHPDGSPDETLQILSQYYLNLASYLMPRRDRAGTLGMMLQLAAGSSNMRDLVGAPLDIIGRAAFEHLGKLVTRGQIHDLINLSVEQVIPPNQDSLQLRLPSREHLLGGLIAEHRSSYEPCEGADSRQMHAQMACAARGIKRALRSRLEEYATEAENIKKLLGKISY
;
A
#
# COMPACT_ATOMS: atom_id res chain seq x y z
N MET A 1 22.01 -30.75 7.25
CA MET A 1 21.92 -29.30 6.97
C MET A 1 20.52 -28.88 7.37
N PRO A 2 20.33 -27.80 8.16
CA PRO A 2 18.99 -27.34 8.49
C PRO A 2 18.25 -27.02 7.18
N SER A 3 17.03 -27.52 7.04
CA SER A 3 16.16 -27.22 5.90
C SER A 3 16.06 -25.70 5.77
N VAL A 4 16.39 -25.15 4.60
CA VAL A 4 16.20 -23.73 4.30
C VAL A 4 14.73 -23.42 4.52
N ILE A 5 14.41 -22.69 5.59
CA ILE A 5 13.05 -22.20 5.82
C ILE A 5 12.73 -21.33 4.60
N PRO A 6 11.66 -21.60 3.85
CA PRO A 6 11.31 -20.78 2.70
C PRO A 6 11.13 -19.35 3.17
N PHE A 7 11.85 -18.43 2.53
CA PHE A 7 11.73 -17.01 2.84
C PHE A 7 10.27 -16.57 2.58
N PRO A 8 9.64 -15.87 3.54
CA PRO A 8 8.32 -15.29 3.31
C PRO A 8 8.43 -14.37 2.09
N SER A 9 7.55 -14.61 1.13
CA SER A 9 7.51 -13.86 -0.11
C SER A 9 6.09 -13.51 -0.50
N THR A 10 5.94 -12.40 -1.20
CA THR A 10 4.68 -12.01 -1.83
C THR A 10 4.93 -11.80 -3.32
N LYS A 11 3.97 -12.23 -4.12
CA LYS A 11 3.92 -11.93 -5.55
C LYS A 11 2.89 -10.84 -5.80
N ILE A 12 3.31 -9.79 -6.50
CA ILE A 12 2.47 -8.66 -6.88
C ILE A 12 2.28 -8.71 -8.40
N LEU A 13 1.04 -8.64 -8.86
CA LEU A 13 0.72 -8.46 -10.28
C LEU A 13 0.40 -7.00 -10.55
N PHE A 14 1.20 -6.34 -11.37
CA PHE A 14 0.82 -5.10 -12.03
C PHE A 14 -0.07 -5.46 -13.21
N TYR A 15 -1.30 -4.98 -13.22
CA TYR A 15 -2.28 -5.27 -14.26
C TYR A 15 -2.68 -3.98 -14.97
N ALA A 16 -2.32 -3.87 -16.25
CA ALA A 16 -2.47 -2.66 -17.05
C ALA A 16 -3.28 -2.92 -18.33
N ASP A 17 -3.88 -1.87 -18.90
CA ASP A 17 -4.67 -1.96 -20.14
C ASP A 17 -4.13 -1.11 -21.30
N TYR A 18 -3.18 -0.22 -21.06
CA TYR A 18 -2.78 0.81 -22.03
C TYR A 18 -1.52 0.46 -22.85
N SER A 19 -1.42 0.98 -24.07
CA SER A 19 -0.32 0.70 -25.01
C SER A 19 0.93 1.56 -24.81
N ALA A 20 0.81 2.81 -24.35
CA ALA A 20 1.98 3.68 -24.20
C ALA A 20 2.79 3.39 -22.93
N THR A 21 2.66 2.17 -22.44
CA THR A 21 3.26 1.73 -21.22
C THR A 21 4.54 0.97 -21.56
N HIS A 22 5.69 1.59 -21.30
CA HIS A 22 7.00 0.93 -21.36
C HIS A 22 7.17 0.07 -20.10
N LEU A 23 6.45 -1.05 -20.05
CA LEU A 23 6.25 -1.82 -18.83
C LEU A 23 6.80 -3.25 -18.93
N LEU A 24 7.79 -3.52 -18.09
CA LEU A 24 8.53 -4.76 -17.82
C LEU A 24 7.86 -6.11 -18.17
N SER A 25 8.64 -7.03 -18.72
CA SER A 25 8.23 -8.41 -19.03
C SER A 25 8.06 -9.32 -17.81
N VAL A 26 7.24 -10.38 -17.97
CA VAL A 26 7.22 -11.58 -17.11
C VAL A 26 7.65 -12.78 -17.95
N PRO A 27 8.60 -13.61 -17.50
CA PRO A 27 9.17 -14.64 -18.35
C PRO A 27 8.60 -16.04 -18.08
N THR A 28 8.61 -16.90 -19.09
CA THR A 28 9.12 -18.27 -18.86
C THR A 28 10.65 -18.25 -18.93
N GLY A 29 11.32 -18.11 -17.77
CA GLY A 29 12.76 -18.38 -17.63
C GLY A 29 13.72 -17.29 -17.12
N GLY A 30 13.27 -16.05 -16.85
CA GLY A 30 13.98 -15.04 -16.05
C GLY A 30 15.19 -14.32 -16.66
N THR A 31 15.04 -13.08 -17.13
CA THR A 31 15.89 -11.92 -16.73
C THR A 31 15.28 -10.57 -17.16
N ASN A 32 15.34 -9.61 -16.22
CA ASN A 32 14.97 -8.19 -16.31
C ASN A 32 15.60 -7.48 -17.52
N LEU A 33 14.81 -6.71 -18.28
CA LEU A 33 15.38 -5.63 -19.08
C LEU A 33 14.53 -4.34 -18.99
N ARG A 34 15.26 -3.24 -18.78
CA ARG A 34 14.79 -1.89 -18.46
C ARG A 34 14.67 -1.08 -19.75
N LYS A 35 13.63 -0.25 -19.88
CA LYS A 35 13.69 0.95 -20.72
C LYS A 35 13.66 2.21 -19.83
N THR A 36 13.96 3.35 -20.44
CA THR A 36 14.61 4.51 -19.80
C THR A 36 13.83 5.08 -18.62
N THR A 37 14.54 5.64 -17.65
CA THR A 37 13.90 6.18 -16.43
C THR A 37 13.07 7.44 -16.69
N THR A 38 13.16 8.01 -17.89
CA THR A 38 12.41 9.21 -18.30
C THR A 38 11.06 8.92 -18.95
N GLU A 39 10.70 7.65 -19.16
CA GLU A 39 9.48 7.24 -19.86
C GLU A 39 8.31 6.98 -18.89
N PHE A 40 7.13 6.82 -19.47
CA PHE A 40 5.93 6.39 -18.76
C PHE A 40 5.98 4.87 -18.50
N GLY A 41 6.68 4.48 -17.42
CA GLY A 41 6.96 3.09 -17.07
C GLY A 41 6.85 2.80 -15.57
N LEU A 42 7.08 1.55 -15.15
CA LEU A 42 7.02 1.11 -13.74
C LEU A 42 8.32 0.46 -13.25
N SER A 43 9.43 0.63 -13.97
CA SER A 43 10.69 -0.03 -13.63
C SER A 43 11.33 0.46 -12.34
N ILE A 44 11.28 1.76 -12.05
CA ILE A 44 11.76 2.31 -10.79
C ILE A 44 10.98 1.67 -9.63
N LEU A 45 9.64 1.67 -9.71
CA LEU A 45 8.79 1.06 -8.68
C LEU A 45 9.08 -0.43 -8.48
N LYS A 46 9.19 -1.21 -9.56
CA LYS A 46 9.57 -2.64 -9.46
C LYS A 46 10.91 -2.81 -8.77
N GLU A 47 11.94 -2.08 -9.18
CA GLU A 47 13.28 -2.18 -8.59
C GLU A 47 13.26 -1.87 -7.10
N LEU A 48 12.52 -0.84 -6.67
CA LEU A 48 12.36 -0.49 -5.26
C LEU A 48 11.63 -1.58 -4.46
N LEU A 49 10.59 -2.17 -5.03
CA LEU A 49 9.84 -3.25 -4.39
C LEU A 49 10.68 -4.53 -4.27
N GLU A 50 11.34 -4.95 -5.34
CA GLU A 50 12.14 -6.19 -5.38
C GLU A 50 13.46 -6.08 -4.62
N ALA A 51 13.91 -4.86 -4.30
CA ALA A 51 14.99 -4.64 -3.33
C ALA A 51 14.59 -5.00 -1.88
N SER A 52 13.29 -5.20 -1.60
CA SER A 52 12.85 -5.63 -0.28
C SER A 52 13.35 -7.02 0.06
N LEU A 53 14.05 -7.12 1.20
CA LEU A 53 14.56 -8.40 1.68
C LEU A 53 13.50 -9.18 2.46
N ILE A 54 12.66 -8.47 3.22
CA ILE A 54 11.71 -9.06 4.17
C ILE A 54 10.40 -8.27 4.15
N PRO A 55 9.30 -8.85 3.68
CA PRO A 55 9.28 -10.08 2.88
C PRO A 55 9.98 -9.87 1.54
N SER A 56 10.44 -10.95 0.91
CA SER A 56 10.88 -10.86 -0.48
C SER A 56 9.68 -10.54 -1.37
N VAL A 57 9.79 -9.49 -2.16
CA VAL A 57 8.74 -9.11 -3.12
C VAL A 57 9.20 -9.51 -4.51
N THR A 58 8.28 -10.08 -5.29
CA THR A 58 8.44 -10.25 -6.73
C THR A 58 7.28 -9.60 -7.43
N VAL A 59 7.58 -8.87 -8.50
CA VAL A 59 6.59 -8.12 -9.26
C VAL A 59 6.52 -8.65 -10.67
N ASP A 60 5.34 -9.12 -11.05
CA ASP A 60 5.03 -9.47 -12.42
C ASP A 60 4.14 -8.38 -13.03
N LEU A 61 4.17 -8.24 -14.34
CA LEU A 61 3.27 -7.37 -15.07
C LEU A 61 2.53 -8.14 -16.16
N VAL A 62 1.24 -7.89 -16.25
CA VAL A 62 0.42 -8.28 -17.39
C VAL A 62 -0.21 -7.05 -18.00
N ASN A 63 0.00 -6.88 -19.30
CA ASN A 63 -0.83 -6.00 -20.11
C ASN A 63 -2.00 -6.80 -20.70
N ARG A 64 -3.22 -6.31 -20.49
CA ARG A 64 -4.46 -6.95 -20.92
C ARG A 64 -4.52 -7.13 -22.44
N PHE A 65 -4.00 -6.18 -23.20
CA PHE A 65 -4.21 -6.09 -24.65
C PHE A 65 -2.95 -6.25 -25.49
N TRP A 66 -1.77 -6.29 -24.88
CA TRP A 66 -0.50 -6.27 -25.61
C TRP A 66 0.46 -7.33 -25.12
N GLU A 67 1.07 -8.06 -26.05
CA GLU A 67 2.21 -8.92 -25.71
C GLU A 67 3.42 -8.05 -25.47
N LEU A 68 4.16 -8.37 -24.42
CA LEU A 68 5.36 -7.66 -24.02
C LEU A 68 6.56 -8.54 -24.34
N ASN A 69 7.60 -7.98 -24.94
CA ASN A 69 8.87 -8.68 -25.10
C ASN A 69 9.59 -8.81 -23.75
N GLU A 70 10.78 -9.41 -23.72
CA GLU A 70 11.61 -9.57 -22.51
C GLU A 70 12.04 -8.25 -21.84
N PHE A 71 11.94 -7.13 -22.56
CA PHE A 71 12.19 -5.76 -22.06
C PHE A 71 10.94 -5.10 -21.49
N GLY A 72 9.77 -5.72 -21.62
CA GLY A 72 8.51 -5.06 -21.28
C GLY A 72 8.03 -4.05 -22.31
N ASP A 73 8.62 -4.06 -23.50
CA ASP A 73 8.10 -3.24 -24.59
C ASP A 73 7.07 -4.03 -25.37
N ILE A 74 6.07 -3.33 -25.88
CA ILE A 74 5.22 -3.85 -26.97
C ILE A 74 6.10 -3.89 -28.22
N PRO A 75 6.41 -5.06 -28.80
CA PRO A 75 7.24 -5.13 -29.98
C PRO A 75 6.65 -4.30 -31.13
N GLU A 76 7.52 -3.68 -31.94
CA GLU A 76 7.07 -2.97 -33.14
C GLU A 76 6.22 -3.90 -34.02
N ASN A 77 5.08 -3.39 -34.51
CA ASN A 77 4.11 -4.13 -35.32
C ASN A 77 3.35 -5.26 -34.60
N THR A 78 3.40 -5.31 -33.26
CA THR A 78 2.54 -6.23 -32.49
C THR A 78 1.08 -5.85 -32.70
N THR A 79 0.25 -6.83 -33.02
CA THR A 79 -1.19 -6.65 -33.03
C THR A 79 -1.75 -6.79 -31.62
N ARG A 80 -2.82 -6.06 -31.35
CA ARG A 80 -3.60 -6.20 -30.11
C ARG A 80 -3.97 -7.67 -29.90
N LYS A 81 -3.81 -8.19 -28.67
CA LYS A 81 -4.26 -9.52 -28.28
C LYS A 81 -5.77 -9.63 -28.49
N HIS A 82 -6.19 -10.74 -29.11
CA HIS A 82 -7.58 -11.12 -29.19
C HIS A 82 -7.69 -12.65 -29.08
N PRO A 83 -8.15 -13.19 -27.93
CA PRO A 83 -8.77 -12.49 -26.80
C PRO A 83 -7.75 -11.74 -25.90
N PRO A 84 -8.20 -10.75 -25.09
CA PRO A 84 -7.36 -10.12 -24.08
C PRO A 84 -6.94 -11.10 -22.98
N THR A 85 -5.87 -10.79 -22.25
CA THR A 85 -5.45 -11.57 -21.07
C THR A 85 -6.39 -11.31 -19.90
N LEU A 86 -7.20 -12.31 -19.54
CA LEU A 86 -8.24 -12.20 -18.51
C LEU A 86 -7.72 -12.51 -17.10
N LEU A 87 -8.36 -11.92 -16.09
CA LEU A 87 -8.16 -12.26 -14.67
C LEU A 87 -8.86 -13.58 -14.29
N THR A 88 -8.28 -14.70 -14.73
CA THR A 88 -8.80 -16.04 -14.41
C THR A 88 -8.43 -16.46 -12.98
N PRO A 89 -9.16 -17.40 -12.35
CA PRO A 89 -8.77 -17.97 -11.06
C PRO A 89 -7.33 -18.52 -11.04
N ASP A 90 -6.88 -19.10 -12.16
CA ASP A 90 -5.53 -19.65 -12.30
C ASP A 90 -4.44 -18.59 -12.37
N LEU A 91 -4.74 -17.41 -12.91
CA LEU A 91 -3.83 -16.26 -12.84
C LEU A 91 -3.82 -15.69 -11.42
N LEU A 92 -5.00 -15.41 -10.86
CA LEU A 92 -5.17 -14.76 -9.56
C LEU A 92 -4.50 -15.54 -8.41
N LYS A 93 -4.60 -16.88 -8.40
CA LYS A 93 -4.02 -17.73 -7.34
C LYS A 93 -2.48 -17.67 -7.25
N GLN A 94 -1.81 -17.13 -8.26
CA GLN A 94 -0.35 -16.97 -8.29
C GLN A 94 0.10 -15.73 -7.51
N TYR A 95 -0.83 -14.80 -7.22
CA TYR A 95 -0.52 -13.49 -6.66
C TYR A 95 -1.19 -13.28 -5.31
N GLY A 96 -0.46 -12.67 -4.38
CA GLY A 96 -1.02 -12.19 -3.13
C GLY A 96 -1.65 -10.80 -3.29
N GLN A 97 -1.23 -10.05 -4.31
CA GLN A 97 -1.66 -8.67 -4.54
C GLN A 97 -1.82 -8.38 -6.03
N ILE A 98 -2.75 -7.49 -6.36
CA ILE A 98 -2.93 -6.96 -7.71
C ILE A 98 -3.01 -5.45 -7.65
N TRP A 99 -2.17 -4.80 -8.44
CA TRP A 99 -2.08 -3.34 -8.53
C TRP A 99 -2.53 -2.95 -9.94
N PHE A 100 -3.65 -2.23 -10.00
CA PHE A 100 -4.29 -1.88 -11.27
C PHE A 100 -3.78 -0.53 -11.78
N PHE A 101 -3.17 -0.56 -12.96
CA PHE A 101 -2.65 0.62 -13.69
C PHE A 101 -3.49 0.81 -14.96
N GLY A 102 -4.73 1.27 -14.78
CA GLY A 102 -5.65 1.47 -15.88
C GLY A 102 -5.61 2.87 -16.47
N GLN A 103 -5.73 2.97 -17.79
CA GLN A 103 -5.94 4.23 -18.50
C GLN A 103 -7.23 4.25 -19.33
N HIS A 104 -7.78 3.09 -19.71
CA HIS A 104 -8.95 3.07 -20.59
C HIS A 104 -10.20 3.67 -19.95
N LEU A 105 -10.92 4.46 -20.74
CA LEU A 105 -12.16 5.13 -20.35
C LEU A 105 -13.38 4.21 -20.38
N GLY A 106 -13.35 3.08 -21.08
CA GLY A 106 -14.46 2.13 -21.11
C GLY A 106 -14.46 1.18 -22.30
N ASN A 107 -15.62 0.58 -22.57
CA ASN A 107 -15.83 -0.25 -23.75
C ASN A 107 -16.16 0.62 -24.95
N PHE A 108 -15.11 1.09 -25.64
CA PHE A 108 -15.24 1.84 -26.87
C PHE A 108 -14.66 1.07 -28.04
N ASN A 109 -14.92 1.54 -29.25
CA ASN A 109 -14.35 0.95 -30.46
C ASN A 109 -13.34 1.93 -31.04
N ASP A 110 -12.21 2.11 -30.35
CA ASP A 110 -11.09 2.83 -30.94
C ASP A 110 -10.51 1.96 -32.06
N SER A 111 -10.95 2.23 -33.30
CA SER A 111 -10.54 1.48 -34.47
C SER A 111 -9.14 1.94 -34.86
N GLU A 112 -8.14 1.09 -34.58
CA GLU A 112 -6.77 1.08 -35.12
C GLU A 112 -6.06 2.45 -35.30
N MET A 113 -4.94 2.66 -34.57
CA MET A 113 -3.92 3.68 -34.81
C MET A 113 -4.38 4.90 -35.64
N VAL A 114 -4.93 5.91 -34.98
CA VAL A 114 -5.10 7.23 -35.61
C VAL A 114 -3.69 7.80 -35.85
N THR A 115 -3.16 7.59 -37.06
CA THR A 115 -2.09 8.43 -37.59
C THR A 115 -2.71 9.80 -37.83
N SER A 116 -2.56 10.71 -36.86
CA SER A 116 -2.92 12.10 -37.08
C SER A 116 -2.08 12.62 -38.25
N SER A 117 -2.73 13.32 -39.19
CA SER A 117 -2.06 14.07 -40.24
C SER A 117 -1.23 15.18 -39.58
N GLY A 118 0.04 14.90 -39.29
CA GLY A 118 0.96 15.80 -38.58
C GLY A 118 2.00 15.14 -37.69
N GLY A 119 1.95 13.81 -37.48
CA GLY A 119 3.02 13.08 -36.77
C GLY A 119 3.02 13.21 -35.24
N VAL A 120 2.03 13.88 -34.65
CA VAL A 120 1.83 13.92 -33.19
C VAL A 120 0.88 12.80 -32.80
N ARG A 121 1.41 11.75 -32.15
CA ARG A 121 0.62 10.63 -31.62
C ARG A 121 -0.28 11.13 -30.48
N THR A 122 -1.56 11.40 -30.73
CA THR A 122 -2.58 11.31 -29.68
C THR A 122 -2.77 9.82 -29.41
N ALA A 123 -2.52 9.36 -28.18
CA ALA A 123 -2.41 7.94 -27.89
C ALA A 123 -3.70 7.17 -28.27
N PRO A 124 -3.67 6.34 -29.32
CA PRO A 124 -4.85 5.86 -30.03
C PRO A 124 -5.65 4.76 -29.31
N ASP A 125 -5.43 4.55 -28.01
CA ASP A 125 -6.13 3.53 -27.22
C ASP A 125 -6.62 3.99 -25.86
N GLN A 126 -6.48 5.28 -25.51
CA GLN A 126 -6.93 5.79 -24.23
C GLN A 126 -8.44 5.64 -24.01
N ASN A 127 -9.26 5.67 -25.07
CA ASN A 127 -10.69 5.41 -24.92
C ASN A 127 -10.93 3.97 -24.47
N GLY A 128 -10.24 3.04 -25.12
CA GLY A 128 -10.34 1.60 -24.89
C GLY A 128 -11.03 0.87 -26.04
N TYR A 129 -11.11 -0.45 -25.85
CA TYR A 129 -11.66 -1.45 -26.77
C TYR A 129 -12.94 -2.10 -26.24
N PRO A 130 -13.70 -2.86 -27.06
CA PRO A 130 -14.95 -3.50 -26.65
C PRO A 130 -14.83 -4.45 -25.45
N GLU A 131 -13.62 -4.93 -25.14
CA GLU A 131 -13.32 -5.83 -24.04
C GLU A 131 -12.52 -5.18 -22.88
N SER A 132 -12.50 -3.84 -22.79
CA SER A 132 -11.73 -3.12 -21.75
C SER A 132 -12.29 -3.28 -20.36
N LEU A 133 -13.62 -3.25 -20.23
CA LEU A 133 -14.30 -3.57 -18.98
C LEU A 133 -14.06 -5.03 -18.63
N LEU A 134 -13.81 -5.27 -17.35
CA LEU A 134 -13.72 -6.63 -16.81
C LEU A 134 -15.06 -7.35 -17.01
N SER A 135 -14.99 -8.57 -17.53
CA SER A 135 -16.16 -9.42 -17.73
C SER A 135 -16.74 -9.91 -16.40
N SER A 136 -18.00 -10.37 -16.40
CA SER A 136 -18.64 -10.94 -15.20
C SER A 136 -17.87 -12.11 -14.60
N ASP A 137 -17.24 -12.95 -15.43
CA ASP A 137 -16.42 -14.07 -14.98
C ASP A 137 -15.14 -13.60 -14.27
N GLU A 138 -14.48 -12.57 -14.82
CA GLU A 138 -13.32 -11.94 -14.18
C GLU A 138 -13.69 -11.29 -12.85
N LEU A 139 -14.81 -10.57 -12.80
CA LEU A 139 -15.30 -9.93 -11.57
C LEU A 139 -15.65 -10.97 -10.49
N THR A 140 -16.24 -12.10 -10.89
CA THR A 140 -16.53 -13.21 -9.97
C THR A 140 -15.23 -13.84 -9.46
N ALA A 141 -14.26 -14.08 -10.34
CA ALA A 141 -12.95 -14.63 -9.96
C ALA A 141 -12.20 -13.69 -9.02
N LEU A 142 -12.18 -12.39 -9.34
CA LEU A 142 -11.55 -11.35 -8.54
C LEU A 142 -12.23 -11.21 -7.18
N ARG A 143 -13.57 -11.22 -7.13
CA ARG A 143 -14.35 -11.20 -5.89
C ARG A 143 -13.92 -12.34 -4.97
N ASN A 144 -13.93 -13.57 -5.50
CA ASN A 144 -13.55 -14.76 -4.74
C ASN A 144 -12.11 -14.66 -4.24
N TRP A 145 -11.18 -14.19 -5.06
CA TRP A 145 -9.78 -14.02 -4.66
C TRP A 145 -9.61 -12.95 -3.57
N MET A 146 -10.28 -11.81 -3.68
CA MET A 146 -10.26 -10.76 -2.65
C MET A 146 -10.93 -11.24 -1.34
N ASP A 147 -12.02 -11.99 -1.42
CA ASP A 147 -12.69 -12.57 -0.23
C ASP A 147 -11.81 -13.63 0.45
N ASN A 148 -10.86 -14.23 -0.27
CA ASN A 148 -9.84 -15.12 0.28
C ASN A 148 -8.55 -14.38 0.70
N GLY A 149 -8.60 -13.05 0.84
CA GLY A 149 -7.53 -12.24 1.43
C GLY A 149 -6.58 -11.57 0.44
N GLY A 150 -6.84 -11.64 -0.87
CA GLY A 150 -6.05 -10.96 -1.90
C GLY A 150 -6.12 -9.44 -1.79
N GLY A 151 -4.96 -8.77 -1.80
CA GLY A 151 -4.86 -7.31 -1.62
C GLY A 151 -4.91 -6.51 -2.91
N VAL A 152 -5.61 -5.38 -2.92
CA VAL A 152 -5.77 -4.54 -4.13
C VAL A 152 -5.20 -3.15 -3.94
N LEU A 153 -4.35 -2.71 -4.86
CA LEU A 153 -4.12 -1.29 -5.12
C LEU A 153 -4.96 -0.89 -6.33
N ILE A 154 -5.84 0.10 -6.16
CA ILE A 154 -6.61 0.66 -7.26
C ILE A 154 -6.21 2.11 -7.52
N LEU A 155 -5.75 2.35 -8.75
CA LEU A 155 -5.33 3.64 -9.24
C LEU A 155 -6.29 4.10 -10.34
N GLY A 156 -6.23 5.38 -10.65
CA GLY A 156 -6.83 5.98 -11.83
C GLY A 156 -6.14 7.31 -12.06
N ASP A 157 -6.82 8.27 -12.67
CA ASP A 157 -6.33 9.65 -12.74
C ASP A 157 -7.49 10.60 -13.04
N HIS A 158 -7.18 11.84 -13.42
CA HIS A 158 -8.13 12.82 -13.95
C HIS A 158 -9.13 12.28 -14.99
N SER A 159 -10.13 13.12 -15.28
CA SER A 159 -11.21 12.83 -16.22
C SER A 159 -10.90 13.33 -17.63
N ASN A 160 -11.18 12.47 -18.62
CA ASN A 160 -11.17 12.80 -20.04
C ASN A 160 -12.55 12.59 -20.67
N MET A 161 -12.79 13.34 -21.75
CA MET A 161 -14.02 13.20 -22.55
C MET A 161 -13.99 11.87 -23.29
N ALA A 162 -14.93 10.99 -22.99
CA ALA A 162 -15.09 9.72 -23.67
C ALA A 162 -15.95 9.88 -24.95
N PRO A 163 -15.94 8.89 -25.87
CA PRO A 163 -16.71 8.95 -27.11
C PRO A 163 -18.24 9.07 -26.93
N ASP A 164 -18.78 8.74 -25.76
CA ASP A 164 -20.20 8.93 -25.42
C ASP A 164 -20.54 10.36 -24.97
N GLY A 165 -19.56 11.27 -24.96
CA GLY A 165 -19.72 12.67 -24.54
C GLY A 165 -19.74 12.86 -23.03
N LEU A 166 -19.39 11.84 -22.24
CA LEU A 166 -19.27 11.92 -20.79
C LEU A 166 -17.81 12.03 -20.35
N LEU A 167 -17.59 12.62 -19.18
CA LEU A 167 -16.26 12.65 -18.54
C LEU A 167 -16.03 11.37 -17.74
N HIS A 168 -15.06 10.59 -18.18
CA HIS A 168 -14.62 9.33 -17.56
C HIS A 168 -13.23 9.51 -16.98
N ASN A 169 -12.99 8.99 -15.77
CA ASN A 169 -11.65 9.01 -15.18
C ASN A 169 -10.75 7.98 -15.87
N LEU A 170 -9.45 8.27 -15.97
CA LEU A 170 -8.50 7.25 -16.42
C LEU A 170 -8.53 6.04 -15.49
N GLY A 171 -8.49 4.86 -16.11
CA GLY A 171 -8.61 3.58 -15.42
C GLY A 171 -10.04 3.16 -15.13
N TYR A 172 -11.04 3.91 -15.60
CA TYR A 172 -12.45 3.55 -15.51
C TYR A 172 -12.72 2.09 -15.90
N ALA A 173 -12.17 1.63 -17.02
CA ALA A 173 -12.48 0.33 -17.58
C ALA A 173 -12.04 -0.83 -16.67
N LEU A 174 -10.84 -0.72 -16.08
CA LEU A 174 -10.35 -1.73 -15.14
C LEU A 174 -10.96 -1.56 -13.74
N GLY A 175 -11.13 -0.33 -13.28
CA GLY A 175 -11.29 -0.04 -11.86
C GLY A 175 -12.72 0.03 -11.35
N ARG A 176 -13.65 0.57 -12.16
CA ARG A 176 -15.00 0.92 -11.68
C ARG A 176 -15.74 -0.26 -11.05
N THR A 177 -15.64 -1.42 -11.68
CA THR A 177 -16.48 -2.59 -11.34
C THR A 177 -15.79 -3.54 -10.36
N ILE A 178 -14.56 -3.26 -9.94
CA ILE A 178 -13.85 -4.11 -8.98
C ILE A 178 -14.62 -4.08 -7.64
N PRO A 179 -15.01 -5.24 -7.07
CA PRO A 179 -15.74 -5.30 -5.82
C PRO A 179 -15.04 -4.56 -4.69
N ARG A 180 -15.77 -3.71 -3.96
CA ARG A 180 -15.27 -2.75 -2.93
C ARG A 180 -14.33 -1.67 -3.48
N ALA A 181 -13.25 -2.06 -4.16
CA ALA A 181 -12.19 -1.13 -4.60
C ALA A 181 -12.72 -0.08 -5.60
N GLY A 182 -13.62 -0.49 -6.50
CA GLY A 182 -14.29 0.41 -7.44
C GLY A 182 -15.19 1.44 -6.76
N GLN A 183 -15.59 1.23 -5.50
CA GLN A 183 -16.37 2.19 -4.72
C GLN A 183 -15.50 3.16 -3.92
N MET A 184 -14.17 2.96 -3.89
CA MET A 184 -13.23 3.82 -3.17
C MET A 184 -12.70 4.99 -4.02
N ARG A 185 -13.22 5.14 -5.25
CA ARG A 185 -12.86 6.19 -6.21
C ARG A 185 -14.08 6.71 -6.95
N LYS A 186 -14.02 7.97 -7.36
CA LYS A 186 -14.94 8.53 -8.35
C LYS A 186 -14.44 8.16 -9.74
N TRP A 187 -15.34 7.67 -10.59
CA TRP A 187 -14.99 7.22 -11.94
C TRP A 187 -15.62 8.06 -13.05
N PHE A 188 -16.49 9.01 -12.68
CA PHE A 188 -17.24 9.85 -13.62
C PHE A 188 -17.38 11.28 -13.13
N GLY A 189 -17.55 12.18 -14.09
CA GLY A 189 -18.00 13.54 -13.87
C GLY A 189 -16.87 14.55 -13.76
N THR A 190 -17.24 15.80 -13.53
CA THR A 190 -16.35 16.96 -13.52
C THR A 190 -15.50 17.04 -12.26
N ASP A 191 -15.98 16.51 -11.14
CA ASP A 191 -15.36 16.74 -9.82
C ASP A 191 -14.01 16.03 -9.66
N SER A 192 -13.70 15.10 -10.55
CA SER A 192 -12.51 14.25 -10.53
C SER A 192 -11.27 14.89 -11.17
N GLY A 193 -11.22 16.22 -11.28
CA GLY A 193 -10.19 16.89 -12.08
C GLY A 193 -10.45 16.70 -13.57
N CYS A 194 -10.53 17.78 -14.35
CA CYS A 194 -10.38 17.68 -15.80
C CYS A 194 -8.91 17.93 -16.16
N ALA A 195 -8.34 17.21 -17.13
CA ALA A 195 -6.97 17.49 -17.60
C ALA A 195 -6.79 18.92 -18.12
N TYR A 196 -7.88 19.57 -18.55
CA TYR A 196 -7.82 20.87 -19.21
C TYR A 196 -8.83 21.86 -18.60
N VAL A 197 -8.31 22.98 -18.10
CA VAL A 197 -9.10 24.17 -17.70
C VAL A 197 -10.05 24.60 -18.82
N THR A 198 -9.68 24.36 -20.08
CA THR A 198 -10.46 24.73 -21.28
C THR A 198 -11.77 23.97 -21.43
N GLN A 199 -12.00 22.88 -20.69
CA GLN A 199 -13.28 22.14 -20.69
C GLN A 199 -14.22 22.55 -19.53
N GLY A 200 -13.86 23.57 -18.74
CA GLY A 200 -14.73 24.16 -17.71
C GLY A 200 -14.95 23.30 -16.46
N GLY A 201 -14.24 22.18 -16.29
CA GLY A 201 -14.24 21.39 -15.07
C GLY A 201 -13.21 21.89 -14.04
N PRO A 202 -13.38 21.61 -12.73
CA PRO A 202 -12.35 21.89 -11.73
C PRO A 202 -11.10 21.08 -12.05
N VAL A 203 -9.92 21.71 -12.00
CA VAL A 203 -8.62 21.04 -12.09
C VAL A 203 -8.10 20.89 -10.66
N ILE A 204 -7.80 19.65 -10.28
CA ILE A 204 -7.18 19.36 -8.99
C ILE A 204 -5.67 19.30 -9.20
N ASN A 205 -5.03 20.48 -9.15
CA ASN A 205 -3.59 20.58 -9.32
C ASN A 205 -2.93 20.46 -7.96
N THR A 206 -2.21 19.38 -7.72
CA THR A 206 -1.43 19.23 -6.50
C THR A 206 0.04 19.61 -6.67
N SER A 207 0.42 20.00 -7.89
CA SER A 207 1.80 20.21 -8.29
C SER A 207 2.50 21.31 -7.51
N GLY A 208 3.62 20.99 -6.87
CA GLY A 208 4.42 21.93 -6.08
C GLY A 208 5.14 23.01 -6.89
N ASP A 209 5.19 22.92 -8.23
CA ASP A 209 5.87 23.86 -9.11
C ASP A 209 4.89 24.87 -9.78
N ASP A 210 5.15 26.17 -9.57
CA ASP A 210 4.43 27.27 -10.21
C ASP A 210 4.72 27.39 -11.73
N SER A 211 5.67 26.61 -12.27
CA SER A 211 6.08 26.66 -13.68
C SER A 211 5.08 25.99 -14.63
N ALA A 212 3.94 26.68 -14.83
CA ALA A 212 3.02 26.55 -15.96
C ALA A 212 2.78 25.11 -16.48
N MET A 213 2.03 24.33 -15.70
CA MET A 213 1.36 23.10 -16.16
C MET A 213 0.40 23.30 -17.35
N GLY A 214 0.19 24.55 -17.79
CA GLY A 214 -0.69 24.92 -18.90
C GLY A 214 -0.38 24.29 -20.26
N LEU A 215 0.78 23.62 -20.43
CA LEU A 215 1.15 22.87 -21.64
C LEU A 215 1.65 21.43 -21.37
N MET A 216 1.43 20.87 -20.18
CA MET A 216 1.91 19.53 -19.79
C MET A 216 3.43 19.20 -19.96
N PRO A 217 4.42 20.13 -19.94
CA PRO A 217 5.78 19.74 -20.37
C PRO A 217 6.65 19.11 -19.29
N LYS A 218 6.22 19.07 -18.01
CA LYS A 218 7.04 18.60 -16.89
C LYS A 218 6.27 17.63 -16.00
N GLN A 219 6.14 16.39 -16.46
CA GLN A 219 5.74 15.26 -15.60
C GLN A 219 6.93 14.65 -14.83
N ALA A 220 8.13 15.23 -14.99
CA ALA A 220 9.39 14.76 -14.44
C ALA A 220 10.09 15.84 -13.60
N ASP A 221 9.32 16.72 -12.96
CA ASP A 221 9.92 17.68 -12.04
C ASP A 221 10.55 16.96 -10.82
N GLY A 222 11.47 17.65 -10.16
CA GLY A 222 12.14 17.17 -8.96
C GLY A 222 11.55 17.76 -7.68
N VAL A 223 10.31 18.25 -7.71
CA VAL A 223 9.67 18.91 -6.56
C VAL A 223 8.53 18.03 -6.07
N PRO A 224 8.67 17.31 -4.95
CA PRO A 224 7.60 16.43 -4.50
C PRO A 224 6.35 17.20 -4.04
N GLN A 225 5.19 16.59 -4.22
CA GLN A 225 3.95 17.06 -3.63
C GLN A 225 4.01 16.88 -2.10
N THR A 226 3.63 17.92 -1.35
CA THR A 226 3.37 17.77 0.09
C THR A 226 2.02 17.10 0.36
N ILE A 227 2.02 16.06 1.17
CA ILE A 227 0.82 15.37 1.66
C ILE A 227 0.70 15.46 3.19
N TYR A 228 -0.52 15.26 3.66
CA TYR A 228 -0.92 15.43 5.05
C TYR A 228 -1.61 14.15 5.50
N PRO A 229 -0.84 13.20 6.05
CA PRO A 229 -1.39 12.00 6.64
C PRO A 229 -2.43 12.33 7.71
N PHE A 230 -3.47 11.51 7.80
CA PHE A 230 -4.44 11.66 8.87
C PHE A 230 -3.80 11.23 10.20
N ILE A 231 -3.79 12.15 11.17
CA ILE A 231 -3.25 11.92 12.51
C ILE A 231 -4.43 11.84 13.48
N TRP A 232 -4.45 10.80 14.31
CA TRP A 232 -5.38 10.70 15.43
C TRP A 232 -4.63 10.69 16.75
N GLU A 233 -5.27 11.29 17.74
CA GLU A 233 -4.73 11.44 19.08
C GLU A 233 -5.30 10.37 20.00
N VAL A 234 -4.42 9.67 20.70
CA VAL A 234 -4.79 8.85 21.86
C VAL A 234 -4.46 9.66 23.10
N VAL A 235 -5.49 10.30 23.65
CA VAL A 235 -5.36 11.14 24.85
C VAL A 235 -5.35 10.25 26.09
N THR A 236 -4.32 10.41 26.92
CA THR A 236 -4.24 9.81 28.25
C THR A 236 -4.24 10.92 29.32
N PRO A 237 -4.45 10.59 30.62
CA PRO A 237 -4.36 11.59 31.68
C PRO A 237 -3.01 12.31 31.80
N TRP A 238 -1.95 11.79 31.16
CA TRP A 238 -0.57 12.26 31.33
C TRP A 238 0.12 12.68 30.03
N THR A 239 -0.31 12.15 28.88
CA THR A 239 0.31 12.36 27.57
C THR A 239 -0.72 12.28 26.44
N ILE A 240 -0.43 12.92 25.32
CA ILE A 240 -1.15 12.74 24.05
C ILE A 240 -0.21 11.97 23.13
N GLU A 241 -0.63 10.78 22.67
CA GLU A 241 0.12 9.99 21.69
C GLU A 241 -0.46 10.22 20.29
N LEU A 242 0.40 10.61 19.35
CA LEU A 242 0.02 10.82 17.95
C LEU A 242 0.18 9.51 17.18
N HIS A 243 -0.84 9.14 16.43
CA HIS A 243 -0.84 7.97 15.57
C HIS A 243 -1.25 8.34 14.15
N TRP A 244 -0.68 7.64 13.18
CA TRP A 244 -1.01 7.76 11.76
C TRP A 244 -0.96 6.40 11.09
N HIS A 245 -1.55 6.32 9.90
CA HIS A 245 -1.72 5.06 9.18
C HIS A 245 -0.36 4.38 8.87
N PRO A 246 -0.23 3.04 8.95
CA PRO A 246 1.03 2.33 8.69
C PRO A 246 1.70 2.63 7.34
N LEU A 247 0.92 3.07 6.36
CA LEU A 247 1.43 3.50 5.05
C LEU A 247 2.43 4.66 5.14
N PHE A 248 2.24 5.58 6.11
CA PHE A 248 3.03 6.81 6.24
C PHE A 248 4.09 6.74 7.35
N GLN A 249 4.50 5.53 7.73
CA GLN A 249 5.54 5.29 8.72
C GLN A 249 6.90 5.21 8.03
N GLY A 250 7.69 6.27 8.14
CA GLY A 250 9.07 6.36 7.66
C GLY A 250 10.10 6.22 8.78
N ALA A 251 11.37 6.26 8.40
CA ALA A 251 12.51 6.33 9.31
C ALA A 251 12.69 7.77 9.80
N PRO A 252 12.77 8.00 11.12
CA PRO A 252 13.12 9.31 11.64
C PRO A 252 14.51 9.73 11.21
N SER A 253 14.68 11.04 11.06
CA SER A 253 15.96 11.72 10.90
C SER A 253 16.12 12.79 11.99
N ASP A 254 17.26 13.46 12.01
CA ASP A 254 17.48 14.59 12.91
C ASP A 254 16.52 15.76 12.61
N ASP A 255 16.13 15.92 11.33
CA ASP A 255 15.22 16.96 10.86
C ASP A 255 13.74 16.56 10.93
N ASP A 256 13.44 15.25 10.86
CA ASP A 256 12.10 14.68 11.10
C ASP A 256 12.17 13.57 12.17
N PRO A 257 12.07 13.93 13.46
CA PRO A 257 12.11 12.95 14.54
C PRO A 257 10.86 12.04 14.58
N THR A 258 9.80 12.41 13.85
CA THR A 258 8.57 11.61 13.78
C THR A 258 8.68 10.52 12.71
N GLY A 259 9.47 10.76 11.66
CA GLY A 259 9.58 9.88 10.50
C GLY A 259 8.24 9.76 9.77
N ILE A 260 7.43 10.82 9.70
CA ILE A 260 6.15 10.78 9.00
C ILE A 260 6.42 11.00 7.51
N ILE A 261 5.94 10.10 6.67
CA ILE A 261 5.99 10.30 5.22
C ILE A 261 4.99 11.41 4.85
N THR A 262 5.51 12.58 4.50
CA THR A 262 4.74 13.80 4.18
C THR A 262 4.87 14.22 2.72
N VAL A 263 5.42 13.35 1.87
CA VAL A 263 5.61 13.63 0.45
C VAL A 263 5.04 12.53 -0.45
N MET A 264 4.60 12.91 -1.64
CA MET A 264 4.30 12.04 -2.79
C MET A 264 5.02 12.57 -4.03
N ALA A 265 5.16 11.74 -5.07
CA ALA A 265 5.59 12.26 -6.36
C ALA A 265 4.56 13.26 -6.89
N ASP A 266 5.01 14.24 -7.67
CA ASP A 266 4.18 15.38 -8.03
C ASP A 266 3.23 15.10 -9.18
N HIS A 267 2.08 15.78 -9.20
CA HIS A 267 1.12 15.65 -10.30
C HIS A 267 0.17 16.85 -10.45
N GLY A 268 -0.19 17.18 -11.69
CA GLY A 268 -0.96 18.39 -12.02
C GLY A 268 -2.47 18.23 -12.13
N HIS A 269 -2.98 17.00 -12.09
CA HIS A 269 -4.41 16.73 -12.22
C HIS A 269 -4.82 15.42 -11.55
N GLU A 270 -5.10 15.50 -10.26
CA GLU A 270 -5.55 14.35 -9.49
C GLU A 270 -6.96 13.90 -9.85
N GLY A 271 -7.19 12.58 -9.78
CA GLY A 271 -8.53 12.02 -9.64
C GLY A 271 -9.12 12.29 -8.24
N VAL A 272 -10.20 11.59 -7.89
CA VAL A 272 -10.84 11.72 -6.57
C VAL A 272 -11.06 10.35 -5.94
N VAL A 273 -10.61 10.18 -4.70
CA VAL A 273 -11.04 9.07 -3.85
C VAL A 273 -12.36 9.41 -3.16
N THR A 274 -13.19 8.40 -2.95
CA THR A 274 -14.46 8.54 -2.23
C THR A 274 -14.62 7.40 -1.25
N LEU A 275 -15.46 7.57 -0.24
CA LEU A 275 -15.84 6.50 0.67
C LEU A 275 -17.29 6.10 0.38
N PRO A 276 -17.64 4.80 0.38
CA PRO A 276 -19.03 4.37 0.38
C PRO A 276 -19.74 4.91 1.62
N SER A 277 -20.95 5.43 1.46
CA SER A 277 -21.73 6.00 2.57
C SER A 277 -23.11 5.39 2.67
N GLY A 278 -23.41 4.74 3.80
CA GLY A 278 -24.74 4.23 4.14
C GLY A 278 -25.29 3.18 3.16
N SER A 279 -26.56 2.83 3.31
CA SER A 279 -27.24 1.95 2.34
C SER A 279 -27.67 2.77 1.11
N PRO A 280 -27.52 2.25 -0.12
CA PRO A 280 -27.12 0.88 -0.48
C PRO A 280 -25.61 0.65 -0.65
N ASP A 281 -24.78 1.70 -0.65
CA ASP A 281 -23.38 1.64 -1.07
C ASP A 281 -22.46 0.90 -0.07
N PHE A 282 -22.78 0.95 1.21
CA PHE A 282 -22.11 0.24 2.30
C PHE A 282 -23.01 -0.88 2.82
N ASN A 283 -23.07 -1.98 2.08
CA ASN A 283 -23.87 -3.17 2.40
C ASN A 283 -22.98 -4.34 2.85
N ASP A 284 -23.55 -5.27 3.61
CA ASP A 284 -22.83 -6.44 4.17
C ASP A 284 -22.33 -7.43 3.10
N ALA A 285 -22.94 -7.41 1.90
CA ALA A 285 -22.51 -8.28 0.80
C ALA A 285 -21.20 -7.79 0.18
N ASP A 286 -20.97 -6.47 0.10
CA ASP A 286 -19.72 -5.90 -0.40
C ASP A 286 -18.70 -5.66 0.72
N TRP A 287 -19.15 -5.20 1.87
CA TRP A 287 -18.34 -4.81 3.01
C TRP A 287 -18.64 -5.74 4.19
N PRO A 288 -18.02 -6.93 4.28
CA PRO A 288 -18.42 -7.94 5.24
C PRO A 288 -18.15 -7.52 6.69
N ARG A 289 -18.93 -8.10 7.60
CA ARG A 289 -18.68 -8.00 9.05
C ARG A 289 -17.72 -9.10 9.51
N ALA A 290 -16.89 -8.76 10.46
CA ALA A 290 -16.16 -9.71 11.27
C ALA A 290 -17.10 -10.57 12.12
N ALA A 291 -16.60 -11.71 12.60
CA ALA A 291 -17.38 -12.65 13.42
C ALA A 291 -17.94 -12.03 14.72
N ASN A 292 -17.32 -10.95 15.21
CA ASN A 292 -17.78 -10.19 16.38
C ASN A 292 -18.78 -9.07 16.03
N GLY A 293 -19.24 -8.99 14.78
CA GLY A 293 -20.19 -7.98 14.29
C GLY A 293 -19.56 -6.66 13.83
N TYR A 294 -18.26 -6.45 14.07
CA TYR A 294 -17.55 -5.26 13.61
C TYR A 294 -17.48 -5.22 12.08
N GLN A 295 -17.85 -4.09 11.48
CA GLN A 295 -17.76 -3.88 10.04
C GLN A 295 -16.65 -2.86 9.78
N PRO A 296 -15.49 -3.28 9.22
CA PRO A 296 -14.43 -2.34 8.90
C PRO A 296 -14.95 -1.34 7.86
N MET A 297 -14.66 -0.06 8.05
CA MET A 297 -14.97 0.98 7.08
C MET A 297 -13.70 1.43 6.38
N PRO A 298 -13.73 1.72 5.08
CA PRO A 298 -12.63 2.42 4.42
C PRO A 298 -12.49 3.83 5.02
N THR A 299 -11.27 4.34 5.10
CA THR A 299 -10.96 5.66 5.66
C THR A 299 -10.03 6.44 4.75
N ILE A 300 -10.10 7.77 4.80
CA ILE A 300 -9.07 8.63 4.20
C ILE A 300 -7.84 8.59 5.12
N VAL A 301 -6.68 8.33 4.53
CA VAL A 301 -5.42 8.18 5.27
C VAL A 301 -4.40 9.27 4.94
N ALA A 302 -4.57 9.99 3.83
CA ALA A 302 -3.80 11.21 3.54
C ALA A 302 -4.54 12.17 2.61
N ARG A 303 -4.20 13.45 2.76
CA ARG A 303 -4.74 14.57 1.97
C ARG A 303 -3.64 15.36 1.27
N GLY A 304 -4.00 15.98 0.16
CA GLY A 304 -3.17 16.92 -0.58
C GLY A 304 -3.61 18.36 -0.37
N VAL A 305 -2.99 19.25 -1.13
CA VAL A 305 -3.43 20.64 -1.30
C VAL A 305 -3.62 20.88 -2.79
N ASN A 306 -4.82 21.31 -3.18
CA ASN A 306 -5.03 21.84 -4.51
C ASN A 306 -4.41 23.24 -4.58
N GLN A 307 -3.32 23.37 -5.33
CA GLN A 307 -2.51 24.59 -5.43
C GLN A 307 -3.26 25.71 -6.16
N ASN A 308 -4.31 25.38 -6.92
CA ASN A 308 -5.13 26.38 -7.58
C ASN A 308 -5.97 27.22 -6.59
N ASN A 309 -6.36 26.64 -5.45
CA ASN A 309 -7.31 27.27 -4.52
C ASN A 309 -6.98 27.08 -3.01
N GLY A 310 -5.92 26.34 -2.68
CA GLY A 310 -5.51 26.00 -1.31
C GLY A 310 -6.35 24.93 -0.61
N GLU A 311 -7.31 24.31 -1.29
CA GLU A 311 -8.24 23.35 -0.71
C GLU A 311 -7.55 22.03 -0.35
N ARG A 312 -7.97 21.42 0.77
CA ARG A 312 -7.56 20.06 1.15
C ARG A 312 -8.36 19.04 0.35
N ILE A 313 -7.66 18.19 -0.39
CA ILE A 313 -8.27 17.11 -1.16
C ILE A 313 -7.92 15.76 -0.55
N ASP A 314 -8.85 14.81 -0.60
CA ASP A 314 -8.56 13.44 -0.22
C ASP A 314 -7.74 12.77 -1.34
N LEU A 315 -6.56 12.23 -1.01
CA LEU A 315 -5.65 11.60 -1.98
C LEU A 315 -5.66 10.09 -1.90
N ILE A 316 -5.67 9.59 -0.67
CA ILE A 316 -5.41 8.17 -0.40
C ILE A 316 -6.47 7.70 0.58
N SER A 317 -7.14 6.61 0.22
CA SER A 317 -8.02 5.88 1.12
C SER A 317 -7.56 4.44 1.29
N ALA A 318 -7.80 3.87 2.47
CA ALA A 318 -7.42 2.51 2.79
C ALA A 318 -8.58 1.77 3.46
N TYR A 319 -8.66 0.46 3.23
CA TYR A 319 -9.62 -0.44 3.83
C TYR A 319 -8.90 -1.63 4.44
N ASP A 320 -9.04 -1.80 5.76
CA ASP A 320 -8.53 -2.97 6.48
C ASP A 320 -9.56 -4.11 6.54
N GLY A 321 -9.77 -4.78 5.41
CA GLY A 321 -10.73 -5.87 5.29
C GLY A 321 -10.37 -7.14 6.06
N GLN A 322 -9.13 -7.28 6.52
CA GLN A 322 -8.70 -8.51 7.18
C GLN A 322 -9.33 -8.71 8.55
N GLN A 323 -9.77 -7.62 9.17
CA GLN A 323 -10.56 -7.68 10.39
C GLN A 323 -11.89 -8.41 10.16
N ALA A 324 -12.43 -8.34 8.93
CA ALA A 324 -13.59 -9.11 8.47
C ALA A 324 -13.21 -10.37 7.66
N GLY A 325 -11.94 -10.78 7.65
CA GLY A 325 -11.48 -11.98 6.96
C GLY A 325 -11.29 -11.85 5.45
N VAL A 326 -11.36 -10.64 4.88
CA VAL A 326 -11.17 -10.38 3.45
C VAL A 326 -9.91 -9.55 3.16
N GLY A 327 -9.57 -9.36 1.89
CA GLY A 327 -8.41 -8.61 1.45
C GLY A 327 -8.44 -7.13 1.83
N ARG A 328 -7.25 -6.53 1.90
CA ARG A 328 -7.06 -5.08 2.10
C ARG A 328 -7.09 -4.34 0.77
N ILE A 329 -7.48 -3.08 0.82
CA ILE A 329 -7.56 -2.23 -0.38
C ILE A 329 -6.90 -0.88 -0.07
N VAL A 330 -6.16 -0.36 -1.02
CA VAL A 330 -5.72 1.04 -1.05
C VAL A 330 -6.18 1.65 -2.37
N ALA A 331 -6.79 2.83 -2.31
CA ALA A 331 -7.13 3.62 -3.48
C ALA A 331 -6.34 4.93 -3.48
N HIS A 332 -5.86 5.32 -4.65
CA HIS A 332 -4.96 6.47 -4.82
C HIS A 332 -5.43 7.33 -5.97
N THR A 333 -5.54 8.65 -5.78
CA THR A 333 -6.08 9.61 -6.76
C THR A 333 -5.46 9.52 -8.15
N THR A 334 -4.14 9.27 -8.24
CA THR A 334 -3.42 9.15 -9.50
C THR A 334 -2.44 7.98 -9.53
N TRP A 335 -2.23 7.36 -10.70
CA TRP A 335 -1.11 6.47 -10.95
C TRP A 335 0.21 7.23 -11.17
N HIS A 336 0.19 8.57 -11.35
CA HIS A 336 1.41 9.37 -11.50
C HIS A 336 2.36 9.27 -10.30
N HIS A 337 1.82 8.98 -9.12
CA HIS A 337 2.59 8.71 -7.91
C HIS A 337 3.52 7.49 -7.99
N PHE A 338 3.45 6.70 -9.07
CA PHE A 338 4.07 5.39 -9.19
C PHE A 338 4.92 5.22 -10.46
N VAL A 339 4.77 6.12 -11.44
CA VAL A 339 5.39 5.95 -12.76
C VAL A 339 6.77 6.62 -12.84
N ASN A 340 7.64 6.01 -13.64
CA ASN A 340 9.04 6.37 -13.79
C ASN A 340 9.26 7.85 -14.06
N VAL A 341 8.50 8.45 -14.99
CA VAL A 341 8.67 9.86 -15.38
C VAL A 341 8.57 10.78 -14.15
N ASN A 342 7.62 10.55 -13.24
CA ASN A 342 7.45 11.33 -12.00
C ASN A 342 8.47 10.96 -10.91
N LEU A 343 9.01 9.74 -10.93
CA LEU A 343 10.01 9.30 -9.94
C LEU A 343 11.45 9.64 -10.33
N ASN A 344 11.69 9.91 -11.62
CA ASN A 344 13.02 10.14 -12.15
C ASN A 344 13.62 11.47 -11.70
N GLY A 345 12.79 12.46 -11.36
CA GLY A 345 13.23 13.73 -10.79
C GLY A 345 13.92 13.59 -9.43
N PHE A 346 13.70 12.46 -8.74
CA PHE A 346 14.19 12.18 -7.38
C PHE A 346 15.42 11.24 -7.37
N ARG A 347 16.25 11.34 -8.40
CA ARG A 347 17.47 10.52 -8.54
C ARG A 347 18.68 11.41 -8.70
N HIS A 348 19.77 10.98 -8.09
CA HIS A 348 21.07 11.57 -8.34
C HIS A 348 21.54 11.30 -9.78
N PRO A 349 22.51 12.08 -10.31
CA PRO A 349 23.05 11.87 -11.67
C PRO A 349 23.64 10.46 -11.91
N ASP A 350 24.06 9.76 -10.86
CA ASP A 350 24.55 8.37 -10.92
C ASP A 350 23.41 7.33 -10.91
N GLY A 351 22.15 7.79 -10.82
CA GLY A 351 20.95 6.96 -10.81
C GLY A 351 20.58 6.40 -9.43
N SER A 352 21.31 6.72 -8.37
CA SER A 352 20.92 6.34 -7.01
C SER A 352 19.73 7.17 -6.52
N PRO A 353 18.86 6.62 -5.63
CA PRO A 353 17.75 7.36 -5.03
C PRO A 353 18.23 8.53 -4.17
N ASP A 354 17.67 9.72 -4.39
CA ASP A 354 17.86 10.84 -3.45
C ASP A 354 17.02 10.64 -2.17
N GLU A 355 17.03 11.63 -1.27
CA GLU A 355 16.26 11.59 -0.02
C GLU A 355 14.75 11.44 -0.27
N THR A 356 14.20 12.16 -1.24
CA THR A 356 12.78 12.09 -1.60
C THR A 356 12.41 10.69 -2.08
N LEU A 357 13.20 10.12 -3.00
CA LEU A 357 12.92 8.77 -3.50
C LEU A 357 13.14 7.72 -2.41
N GLN A 358 14.05 7.92 -1.45
CA GLN A 358 14.18 7.04 -0.28
C GLN A 358 12.93 7.09 0.61
N ILE A 359 12.34 8.28 0.83
CA ILE A 359 11.08 8.42 1.57
C ILE A 359 9.92 7.74 0.81
N LEU A 360 9.80 7.98 -0.50
CA LEU A 360 8.78 7.32 -1.34
C LEU A 360 8.96 5.81 -1.38
N SER A 361 10.20 5.32 -1.40
CA SER A 361 10.52 3.89 -1.33
C SER A 361 9.94 3.26 -0.06
N GLN A 362 10.03 3.95 1.07
CA GLN A 362 9.43 3.46 2.32
C GLN A 362 7.90 3.38 2.21
N TYR A 363 7.25 4.36 1.56
CA TYR A 363 5.81 4.29 1.29
C TYR A 363 5.44 3.08 0.43
N TYR A 364 6.17 2.81 -0.66
CA TYR A 364 5.90 1.66 -1.54
C TYR A 364 6.07 0.32 -0.82
N LEU A 365 7.10 0.21 0.02
CA LEU A 365 7.33 -0.99 0.84
C LEU A 365 6.26 -1.15 1.93
N ASN A 366 5.84 -0.05 2.57
CA ASN A 366 4.72 -0.06 3.50
C ASN A 366 3.43 -0.49 2.81
N LEU A 367 3.19 -0.03 1.59
CA LEU A 367 2.03 -0.38 0.77
C LEU A 367 2.01 -1.87 0.41
N ALA A 368 3.14 -2.39 -0.09
CA ALA A 368 3.30 -3.81 -0.38
C ALA A 368 3.13 -4.68 0.87
N SER A 369 3.61 -4.23 2.03
CA SER A 369 3.39 -4.93 3.29
C SER A 369 1.93 -4.85 3.73
N TYR A 370 1.31 -3.67 3.63
CA TYR A 370 -0.06 -3.45 4.08
C TYR A 370 -1.04 -4.31 3.29
N LEU A 371 -0.91 -4.36 1.96
CA LEU A 371 -1.78 -5.14 1.07
C LEU A 371 -1.53 -6.64 1.10
N MET A 372 -0.47 -7.10 1.76
CA MET A 372 -0.11 -8.51 1.79
C MET A 372 -1.18 -9.38 2.47
N PRO A 373 -1.50 -10.58 1.91
CA PRO A 373 -2.40 -11.52 2.54
C PRO A 373 -2.00 -11.85 3.98
N ARG A 374 -2.98 -12.05 4.86
CA ARG A 374 -2.76 -12.32 6.29
C ARG A 374 -1.81 -13.50 6.53
N ARG A 375 -1.93 -14.56 5.73
CA ARG A 375 -1.06 -15.74 5.79
C ARG A 375 0.40 -15.38 5.55
N ASP A 376 0.66 -14.61 4.51
CA ASP A 376 2.03 -14.29 4.10
C ASP A 376 2.67 -13.32 5.09
N ARG A 377 1.89 -12.36 5.63
CA ARG A 377 2.34 -11.48 6.74
C ARG A 377 2.65 -12.25 8.03
N ALA A 378 1.88 -13.29 8.36
CA ALA A 378 2.20 -14.13 9.51
C ALA A 378 3.56 -14.84 9.36
N GLY A 379 3.87 -15.31 8.14
CA GLY A 379 5.21 -15.84 7.82
C GLY A 379 6.31 -14.78 7.96
N THR A 380 6.07 -13.56 7.47
CA THR A 380 6.98 -12.41 7.61
C THR A 380 7.24 -12.07 9.08
N LEU A 381 6.20 -12.02 9.91
CA LEU A 381 6.32 -11.82 11.36
C LEU A 381 7.23 -12.88 11.99
N GLY A 382 6.99 -14.16 11.70
CA GLY A 382 7.81 -15.25 12.22
C GLY A 382 9.29 -15.11 11.87
N MET A 383 9.60 -14.74 10.62
CA MET A 383 10.98 -14.49 10.18
C MET A 383 11.60 -13.28 10.88
N MET A 384 10.88 -12.17 11.01
CA MET A 384 11.37 -10.98 11.69
C MET A 384 11.66 -11.24 13.16
N LEU A 385 10.77 -11.93 13.86
CA LEU A 385 10.99 -12.34 15.25
C LEU A 385 12.23 -13.24 15.36
N GLN A 386 12.41 -14.17 14.42
CA GLN A 386 13.58 -15.05 14.39
C GLN A 386 14.89 -14.28 14.21
N LEU A 387 14.94 -13.33 13.28
CA LEU A 387 16.14 -12.52 13.02
C LEU A 387 16.49 -11.63 14.22
N ALA A 388 15.50 -10.91 14.74
CA ALA A 388 15.69 -10.05 15.90
C ALA A 388 16.13 -10.85 17.14
N ALA A 389 15.46 -11.97 17.43
CA ALA A 389 15.82 -12.85 18.55
C ALA A 389 17.19 -13.52 18.39
N GLY A 390 17.59 -13.82 17.14
CA GLY A 390 18.86 -14.47 16.82
C GLY A 390 20.07 -13.55 16.81
N SER A 391 19.86 -12.23 16.73
CA SER A 391 20.92 -11.22 16.68
C SER A 391 21.81 -11.23 17.93
N SER A 392 23.10 -10.91 17.77
CA SER A 392 24.07 -10.89 18.88
C SER A 392 23.63 -9.94 19.99
N ASN A 393 23.21 -8.71 19.63
CA ASN A 393 22.77 -7.70 20.59
C ASN A 393 21.60 -8.21 21.44
N MET A 394 20.68 -8.98 20.85
CA MET A 394 19.54 -9.51 21.59
C MET A 394 19.94 -10.60 22.59
N ARG A 395 21.03 -11.34 22.33
CA ARG A 395 21.52 -12.38 23.26
C ARG A 395 21.97 -11.78 24.59
N ASP A 396 22.53 -10.57 24.58
CA ASP A 396 23.00 -9.89 25.77
C ASP A 396 21.86 -9.27 26.59
N LEU A 397 20.65 -9.15 26.03
CA LEU A 397 19.47 -8.57 26.66
C LEU A 397 18.55 -9.59 27.34
N VAL A 398 19.07 -10.77 27.74
CA VAL A 398 18.27 -11.75 28.50
C VAL A 398 17.86 -11.16 29.84
N GLY A 399 16.55 -11.16 30.11
CA GLY A 399 16.00 -10.63 31.36
C GLY A 399 15.93 -9.10 31.44
N ALA A 400 16.32 -8.39 30.37
CA ALA A 400 16.14 -6.95 30.30
C ALA A 400 14.64 -6.57 30.27
N PRO A 401 14.28 -5.35 30.73
CA PRO A 401 12.96 -4.78 30.54
C PRO A 401 12.48 -4.82 29.08
N LEU A 402 11.17 -5.01 28.87
CA LEU A 402 10.61 -5.22 27.52
C LEU A 402 10.80 -4.00 26.60
N ASP A 403 10.81 -2.79 27.13
CA ASP A 403 11.10 -1.57 26.37
C ASP A 403 12.54 -1.54 25.83
N ILE A 404 13.52 -2.04 26.61
CA ILE A 404 14.92 -2.16 26.17
C ILE A 404 15.06 -3.21 25.07
N ILE A 405 14.46 -4.39 25.27
CA ILE A 405 14.40 -5.46 24.25
C ILE A 405 13.76 -4.93 22.97
N GLY A 406 12.63 -4.24 23.11
CA GLY A 406 11.86 -3.66 22.03
C GLY A 406 12.64 -2.64 21.21
N ARG A 407 13.32 -1.69 21.87
CA ARG A 407 14.12 -0.66 21.21
C ARG A 407 15.28 -1.27 20.43
N ALA A 408 16.01 -2.21 21.04
CA ALA A 408 17.08 -2.94 20.36
C ALA A 408 16.56 -3.74 19.16
N ALA A 409 15.35 -4.31 19.26
CA ALA A 409 14.72 -5.03 18.17
C ALA A 409 14.32 -4.09 17.02
N PHE A 410 13.76 -2.91 17.33
CA PHE A 410 13.45 -1.87 16.35
C PHE A 410 14.70 -1.41 15.60
N GLU A 411 15.79 -1.11 16.30
CA GLU A 411 17.06 -0.69 15.69
C GLU A 411 17.66 -1.79 14.81
N HIS A 412 17.54 -3.05 15.22
CA HIS A 412 18.04 -4.18 14.43
C HIS A 412 17.18 -4.42 13.17
N LEU A 413 15.86 -4.49 13.34
CA LEU A 413 14.93 -4.74 12.25
C LEU A 413 14.84 -3.56 11.27
N GLY A 414 14.98 -2.32 11.76
CA GLY A 414 14.97 -1.11 10.94
C GLY A 414 16.08 -1.03 9.90
N LYS A 415 17.09 -1.92 9.96
CA LYS A 415 18.14 -2.08 8.94
C LYS A 415 17.71 -2.98 7.78
N LEU A 416 16.62 -3.72 7.94
CA LEU A 416 16.14 -4.76 7.02
C LEU A 416 14.76 -4.45 6.47
N VAL A 417 13.93 -3.77 7.25
CA VAL A 417 12.54 -3.45 6.94
C VAL A 417 12.21 -2.02 7.37
N THR A 418 11.18 -1.47 6.76
CA THR A 418 10.60 -0.17 7.14
C THR A 418 9.91 -0.23 8.50
N ARG A 419 9.73 0.93 9.14
CA ARG A 419 8.95 1.02 10.38
C ARG A 419 7.48 0.66 10.18
N GLY A 420 6.88 1.01 9.04
CA GLY A 420 5.51 0.63 8.73
C GLY A 420 5.32 -0.87 8.63
N GLN A 421 6.28 -1.60 8.06
CA GLN A 421 6.31 -3.07 8.08
C GLN A 421 6.32 -3.62 9.52
N ILE A 422 7.20 -3.10 10.40
CA ILE A 422 7.24 -3.52 11.80
C ILE A 422 5.89 -3.25 12.49
N HIS A 423 5.33 -2.05 12.30
CA HIS A 423 4.09 -1.64 12.93
C HIS A 423 2.89 -2.48 12.47
N ASP A 424 2.76 -2.75 11.17
CA ASP A 424 1.68 -3.57 10.63
C ASP A 424 1.74 -5.01 11.17
N LEU A 425 2.93 -5.57 11.36
CA LEU A 425 3.10 -6.91 11.92
C LEU A 425 2.88 -6.97 13.45
N ILE A 426 3.18 -5.90 14.18
CA ILE A 426 2.74 -5.76 15.58
C ILE A 426 1.21 -5.71 15.63
N ASN A 427 0.56 -4.93 14.76
CA ASN A 427 -0.91 -4.87 14.69
C ASN A 427 -1.52 -6.24 14.42
N LEU A 428 -0.97 -7.01 13.48
CA LEU A 428 -1.39 -8.37 13.21
C LEU A 428 -1.36 -9.25 14.47
N SER A 429 -0.37 -9.05 15.35
CA SER A 429 -0.25 -9.77 16.63
C SER A 429 -1.24 -9.27 17.68
N VAL A 430 -1.45 -7.96 17.76
CA VAL A 430 -2.40 -7.33 18.68
C VAL A 430 -3.83 -7.78 18.39
N GLU A 431 -4.23 -7.84 17.12
CA GLU A 431 -5.56 -8.29 16.69
C GLU A 431 -5.92 -9.71 17.17
N GLN A 432 -4.91 -10.57 17.39
CA GLN A 432 -5.14 -11.92 17.91
C GLN A 432 -5.52 -11.94 19.40
N VAL A 433 -5.18 -10.88 20.13
CA VAL A 433 -5.44 -10.76 21.57
C VAL A 433 -6.61 -9.83 21.83
N ILE A 434 -6.69 -8.75 21.07
CA ILE A 434 -7.70 -7.70 21.17
C ILE A 434 -8.31 -7.57 19.78
N PRO A 435 -9.33 -8.38 19.45
CA PRO A 435 -10.03 -8.25 18.18
C PRO A 435 -10.64 -6.85 18.07
N PRO A 436 -10.58 -6.21 16.90
CA PRO A 436 -11.15 -4.88 16.71
C PRO A 436 -12.65 -4.91 16.99
N ASN A 437 -13.09 -4.05 17.89
CA ASN A 437 -14.48 -3.66 18.10
C ASN A 437 -14.57 -2.12 18.19
N GLN A 438 -15.78 -1.55 18.23
CA GLN A 438 -15.95 -0.10 18.29
C GLN A 438 -15.19 0.56 19.46
N ASP A 439 -15.03 -0.15 20.58
CA ASP A 439 -14.36 0.35 21.79
C ASP A 439 -12.84 0.11 21.80
N SER A 440 -12.34 -0.80 20.97
CA SER A 440 -10.93 -1.22 20.95
C SER A 440 -9.99 -0.13 20.46
N LEU A 441 -10.52 0.82 19.69
CA LEU A 441 -9.83 2.03 19.25
C LEU A 441 -9.53 3.00 20.40
N GLN A 442 -10.16 2.82 21.57
CA GLN A 442 -9.92 3.61 22.77
C GLN A 442 -8.99 2.92 23.78
N LEU A 443 -8.57 1.67 23.51
CA LEU A 443 -7.70 0.95 24.42
C LEU A 443 -6.28 1.51 24.39
N ARG A 444 -5.79 1.92 25.56
CA ARG A 444 -4.38 2.27 25.75
C ARG A 444 -3.53 1.01 25.61
N LEU A 445 -2.85 0.89 24.47
CA LEU A 445 -1.84 -0.14 24.28
C LEU A 445 -0.48 0.37 24.80
N PRO A 446 0.38 -0.53 25.29
CA PRO A 446 1.79 -0.21 25.51
C PRO A 446 2.44 0.31 24.23
N SER A 447 3.56 1.03 24.37
CA SER A 447 4.33 1.51 23.22
C SER A 447 4.70 0.36 22.28
N ARG A 448 4.93 0.68 21.00
CA ARG A 448 5.27 -0.32 19.98
C ARG A 448 6.55 -1.08 20.35
N GLU A 449 7.54 -0.41 20.92
CA GLU A 449 8.76 -1.02 21.44
C GLU A 449 8.40 -2.03 22.52
N HIS A 450 7.57 -1.65 23.50
CA HIS A 450 7.22 -2.54 24.59
C HIS A 450 6.45 -3.79 24.10
N LEU A 451 5.54 -3.62 23.14
CA LEU A 451 4.85 -4.73 22.48
C LEU A 451 5.83 -5.64 21.73
N LEU A 452 6.74 -5.06 20.94
CA LEU A 452 7.77 -5.81 20.22
C LEU A 452 8.70 -6.55 21.18
N GLY A 453 9.08 -5.95 22.30
CA GLY A 453 9.86 -6.59 23.34
C GLY A 453 9.17 -7.82 23.91
N GLY A 454 7.85 -7.74 24.15
CA GLY A 454 7.04 -8.89 24.55
C GLY A 454 7.03 -10.02 23.51
N LEU A 455 6.89 -9.67 22.23
CA LEU A 455 6.96 -10.64 21.12
C LEU A 455 8.31 -11.34 21.07
N ILE A 456 9.41 -10.59 21.12
CA ILE A 456 10.77 -11.13 21.06
C ILE A 456 11.07 -12.00 22.29
N ALA A 457 10.71 -11.53 23.49
CA ALA A 457 10.94 -12.26 24.72
C ALA A 457 10.18 -13.60 24.74
N GLU A 458 8.94 -13.62 24.25
CA GLU A 458 8.15 -14.84 24.15
C GLU A 458 8.67 -15.80 23.07
N HIS A 459 9.06 -15.27 21.90
CA HIS A 459 9.65 -16.06 20.81
C HIS A 459 10.90 -16.79 21.28
N ARG A 460 11.77 -16.11 22.05
CA ARG A 460 12.97 -16.71 22.65
C ARG A 460 12.65 -17.80 23.67
N SER A 461 11.68 -17.55 24.56
CA SER A 461 11.27 -18.51 25.58
C SER A 461 10.57 -19.74 25.00
N SER A 462 9.93 -19.61 23.84
CA SER A 462 9.22 -20.68 23.15
C SER A 462 10.10 -21.47 22.17
N TYR A 463 11.36 -21.08 21.96
CA TYR A 463 12.19 -21.64 20.90
C TYR A 463 12.71 -23.03 21.25
N GLU A 464 11.89 -24.05 21.04
CA GLU A 464 12.38 -25.38 20.66
C GLU A 464 12.65 -25.35 19.14
N PRO A 465 13.78 -25.88 18.64
CA PRO A 465 14.05 -25.95 17.21
C PRO A 465 13.04 -26.89 16.54
N CYS A 466 11.91 -26.35 16.08
CA CYS A 466 10.93 -27.10 15.30
C CYS A 466 11.45 -27.25 13.86
N GLU A 467 11.87 -28.45 13.49
CA GLU A 467 12.14 -28.84 12.11
C GLU A 467 10.80 -29.09 11.37
N GLY A 468 10.36 -28.16 10.52
CA GLY A 468 9.27 -28.39 9.56
C GLY A 468 8.49 -27.15 9.13
N ALA A 469 8.32 -26.95 7.82
CA ALA A 469 7.65 -25.82 7.18
C ALA A 469 6.14 -26.10 6.87
N ASP A 470 5.35 -26.50 7.86
CA ASP A 470 3.91 -26.83 7.70
C ASP A 470 3.02 -25.68 8.21
N SER A 471 1.76 -25.61 7.76
CA SER A 471 0.66 -24.79 8.28
C SER A 471 0.54 -24.76 9.83
N ARG A 472 0.97 -25.84 10.49
CA ARG A 472 1.12 -25.92 11.95
C ARG A 472 2.11 -24.90 12.50
N GLN A 473 3.17 -24.58 11.76
CA GLN A 473 4.17 -23.56 12.11
C GLN A 473 3.56 -22.16 12.12
N MET A 474 2.70 -21.81 11.17
CA MET A 474 2.02 -20.50 11.16
C MET A 474 1.11 -20.34 12.39
N HIS A 475 0.31 -21.35 12.72
CA HIS A 475 -0.54 -21.32 13.91
C HIS A 475 0.30 -21.22 15.19
N ALA A 476 1.42 -21.94 15.26
CA ALA A 476 2.34 -21.86 16.38
C ALA A 476 2.98 -20.48 16.51
N GLN A 477 3.39 -19.87 15.40
CA GLN A 477 3.95 -18.51 15.34
C GLN A 477 2.92 -17.46 15.80
N MET A 478 1.69 -17.51 15.29
CA MET A 478 0.64 -16.57 15.71
C MET A 478 0.23 -16.79 17.18
N ALA A 479 0.21 -18.03 17.66
CA ALA A 479 -0.04 -18.32 19.06
C ALA A 479 1.10 -17.82 19.97
N CYS A 480 2.36 -17.94 19.53
CA CYS A 480 3.52 -17.38 20.20
C CYS A 480 3.45 -15.85 20.24
N ALA A 481 3.13 -15.20 19.11
CA ALA A 481 2.94 -13.76 19.05
C ALA A 481 1.82 -13.29 19.99
N ALA A 482 0.68 -13.99 20.02
CA ALA A 482 -0.41 -13.67 20.94
C ALA A 482 0.00 -13.79 22.42
N ARG A 483 0.84 -14.78 22.78
CA ARG A 483 1.42 -14.87 24.14
C ARG A 483 2.36 -13.70 24.42
N GLY A 484 3.17 -13.29 23.45
CA GLY A 484 4.08 -12.13 23.56
C GLY A 484 3.33 -10.82 23.79
N ILE A 485 2.24 -10.59 23.06
CA ILE A 485 1.36 -9.43 23.31
C ILE A 485 0.73 -9.51 24.71
N LYS A 486 0.20 -10.67 25.11
CA LYS A 486 -0.34 -10.85 26.47
C LYS A 486 0.70 -10.58 27.56
N ARG A 487 1.95 -11.00 27.33
CA ARG A 487 3.09 -10.73 28.23
C ARG A 487 3.37 -9.24 28.34
N ALA A 488 3.42 -8.51 27.22
CA ALA A 488 3.60 -7.07 27.21
C ALA A 488 2.47 -6.33 27.94
N LEU A 489 1.20 -6.71 27.68
CA LEU A 489 0.04 -6.12 28.35
C LEU A 489 0.07 -6.33 29.86
N ARG A 490 0.40 -7.54 30.33
CA ARG A 490 0.52 -7.84 31.76
C ARG A 490 1.66 -7.06 32.43
N SER A 491 2.84 -7.05 31.80
CA SER A 491 3.99 -6.28 32.31
C SER A 491 3.62 -4.81 32.49
N ARG A 492 2.97 -4.21 31.49
CA ARG A 492 2.56 -2.81 31.57
C ARG A 492 1.50 -2.55 32.64
N LEU A 493 0.56 -3.48 32.83
CA LEU A 493 -0.45 -3.38 33.88
C LEU A 493 0.18 -3.40 35.28
N GLU A 494 1.19 -4.25 35.51
CA GLU A 494 1.92 -4.35 36.77
C GLU A 494 2.75 -3.08 37.05
N GLU A 495 3.35 -2.49 36.02
CA GLU A 495 4.05 -1.19 36.11
C GLU A 495 3.08 -0.08 36.57
N TYR A 496 1.91 0.04 35.92
CA TYR A 496 0.91 1.05 36.29
C TYR A 496 0.33 0.83 37.69
N ALA A 497 0.12 -0.42 38.11
CA ALA A 497 -0.31 -0.72 39.47
C ALA A 497 0.74 -0.26 40.49
N THR A 498 2.02 -0.49 40.21
CA THR A 498 3.13 -0.07 41.07
C THR A 498 3.24 1.46 41.14
N GLU A 499 3.13 2.14 40.02
CA GLU A 499 3.15 3.60 39.93
C GLU A 499 1.98 4.22 40.71
N ALA A 500 0.77 3.68 40.54
CA ALA A 500 -0.41 4.14 41.27
C ALA A 500 -0.24 4.02 42.79
N GLU A 501 0.34 2.92 43.29
CA GLU A 501 0.63 2.75 44.72
C GLU A 501 1.70 3.74 45.21
N ASN A 502 2.71 4.05 44.39
CA ASN A 502 3.71 5.06 44.73
C ASN A 502 3.11 6.47 44.82
N ILE A 503 2.22 6.84 43.89
CA ILE A 503 1.50 8.12 43.92
C ILE A 503 0.62 8.21 45.16
N LYS A 504 -0.13 7.15 45.50
CA LYS A 504 -0.93 7.11 46.75
C LYS A 504 -0.08 7.32 47.99
N LYS A 505 1.10 6.69 48.06
CA LYS A 505 2.06 6.90 49.18
C LYS A 505 2.55 8.35 49.25
N LEU A 506 2.78 9.00 48.11
CA LEU A 506 3.19 10.41 48.06
C LEU A 506 2.06 11.34 48.52
N LEU A 507 0.83 11.13 48.03
CA LEU A 507 -0.34 11.92 48.44
C LEU A 507 -0.63 11.78 49.94
N GLY A 508 -0.47 10.58 50.50
CA GLY A 508 -0.56 10.33 51.94
C GLY A 508 0.47 11.11 52.78
N LYS A 509 1.63 11.46 52.21
CA LYS A 509 2.65 12.30 52.88
C LYS A 509 2.35 13.79 52.79
N ILE A 510 1.60 14.23 51.79
CA ILE A 510 1.23 15.65 51.56
C ILE A 510 0.02 16.05 52.42
N SER A 511 -0.75 15.08 52.93
CA SER A 511 -1.99 15.31 53.68
C SER A 511 -1.78 15.67 55.17
N TYR A 512 -0.65 16.28 55.54
CA TYR A 512 -0.32 16.71 56.91
C TYR A 512 -0.07 18.21 57.01
#